data_AF-A0AAD7BLU8-F1
#
_entry.id   AF-A0AAD7BLU8-F1
#
_cell.length_a   1.000
_cell.length_b   1.000
_cell.length_c   1.000
_cell.angle_alpha   90.00
_cell.angle_beta   90.00
_cell.angle_gamma   90.00
#
_symmetry.space_group_name_H-M   'P 1'
#
loop_
_entity.id
_entity.type
_entity.pdbx_description
1 polymer ?
#
loop_
_entity_poly.entity_id
_entity_poly.type
_entity_poly.pdbx_seq_one_letter_code
_entity_poly.pdbx_strand_id
1 'polypeptide(L)' 'MQLGNPYETNDAMDGITEPPPEFDSVCALPGTSLKYDKTCVYDDDAIRPTYLVMYDI' A
#
# COMPACT_ATOMS: atom_id res chain seq x y z
N MET A 1 -7.40 2.81 8.31
CA MET A 1 -6.34 1.94 7.75
C MET A 1 -5.24 1.86 8.78
N GLN A 2 -4.74 0.67 9.08
CA GLN A 2 -3.65 0.44 10.02
C GLN A 2 -2.48 -0.17 9.28
N LEU A 3 -1.33 0.51 9.26
CA LEU A 3 -0.18 0.09 8.44
C LEU A 3 0.83 -0.81 9.17
N GLY A 4 0.77 -0.89 10.50
CA GLY A 4 1.78 -1.61 11.28
C GLY A 4 3.17 -1.02 11.08
N ASN A 5 4.16 -1.87 10.83
CA ASN A 5 5.51 -1.53 10.40
C ASN A 5 5.61 -1.51 8.86
N PRO A 6 5.58 -0.35 8.21
CA PRO A 6 5.63 -0.26 6.75
C PRO A 6 7.06 -0.42 6.21
N TYR A 7 7.21 -1.17 5.12
CA TYR A 7 8.40 -1.17 4.29
C TYR A 7 8.31 -0.05 3.25
N GLU A 8 9.25 0.90 3.28
CA GLU A 8 9.30 1.98 2.29
C GLU A 8 10.21 1.62 1.10
N THR A 9 9.75 1.93 -0.11
CA THR A 9 10.50 1.66 -1.35
C THR A 9 10.18 2.72 -2.42
N ASN A 10 11.10 2.95 -3.35
CA ASN A 10 10.85 3.76 -4.56
C ASN A 10 10.70 2.91 -5.82
N ASP A 11 10.77 1.58 -5.67
CA ASP A 11 10.71 0.61 -6.76
C ASP A 11 9.39 -0.16 -6.76
N ALA A 12 8.92 -0.50 -7.96
CA ALA A 12 7.79 -1.41 -8.13
C ALA A 12 8.16 -2.80 -7.62
N MET A 13 7.30 -3.36 -6.75
CA MET A 13 7.44 -4.72 -6.23
C MET A 13 6.43 -5.64 -6.90
N ASP A 14 6.59 -5.87 -8.20
CA ASP A 14 5.63 -6.63 -9.00
C ASP A 14 5.60 -8.12 -8.59
N GLY A 15 4.39 -8.66 -8.44
CA GLY A 15 4.17 -10.09 -8.21
C GLY A 15 4.32 -10.57 -6.76
N ILE A 16 4.61 -9.68 -5.80
CA ILE A 16 4.60 -10.05 -4.38
C ILE A 16 3.17 -10.21 -3.86
N THR A 17 2.97 -11.19 -2.99
CA THR A 17 1.67 -11.47 -2.34
C THR A 17 1.73 -11.33 -0.82
N GLU A 18 2.89 -10.93 -0.29
CA GLU A 18 3.16 -10.72 1.13
C GLU A 18 4.18 -9.57 1.28
N PRO A 19 4.24 -8.89 2.44
CA PRO A 19 5.24 -7.87 2.68
C PRO A 19 6.63 -8.52 2.88
N PRO A 20 7.73 -7.75 2.76
CA PRO A 20 9.05 -8.23 3.17
C PRO A 20 9.06 -8.69 4.65
N PRO A 21 9.95 -9.63 5.02
CA PRO A 21 10.05 -10.10 6.40
C PRO A 21 10.18 -8.94 7.39
N GLU A 22 9.50 -9.06 8.54
CA GLU A 22 9.45 -8.06 9.63
C GLU A 22 8.60 -6.81 9.36
N PHE A 23 7.94 -6.72 8.20
CA PHE A 23 7.03 -5.63 7.86
C PHE A 23 5.59 -6.14 7.71
N ASP A 24 4.63 -5.24 7.91
CA ASP A 24 3.20 -5.53 7.84
C ASP A 24 2.55 -4.96 6.56
N SER A 25 3.20 -3.98 5.93
CA SER A 25 2.70 -3.28 4.76
C SER A 25 3.84 -2.75 3.88
N VAL A 26 3.50 -2.30 2.67
CA VAL A 26 4.44 -1.66 1.74
C VAL A 26 3.95 -0.25 1.42
N CYS A 27 4.81 0.74 1.60
CA CYS A 27 4.62 2.13 1.20
C CYS A 27 5.57 2.46 0.06
N ALA A 28 5.07 2.34 -1.17
CA ALA A 28 5.84 2.63 -2.36
C ALA A 28 5.72 4.12 -2.71
N LEU A 29 6.85 4.83 -2.70
CA LEU A 29 6.94 6.27 -2.95
C LEU A 29 7.27 6.54 -4.42
N PRO A 30 6.91 7.72 -4.94
CA PRO A 30 7.29 8.11 -6.30
C PRO A 30 8.80 7.99 -6.55
N GLY A 31 9.14 7.58 -7.76
CA GLY A 31 10.52 7.31 -8.17
C GLY A 31 10.60 7.07 -9.68
N THR A 32 11.58 6.32 -10.13
CA THR A 32 11.76 6.04 -11.57
C THR A 32 10.60 5.23 -12.15
N SER A 33 10.03 4.30 -11.37
CA SER A 33 9.00 3.36 -11.82
C SER A 33 7.58 3.74 -11.36
N LEU A 34 7.44 4.63 -10.37
CA LEU A 34 6.17 5.00 -9.73
C LEU A 34 5.92 6.50 -9.86
N LYS A 35 4.76 6.88 -10.40
CA LYS A 35 4.36 8.29 -10.54
C LYS A 35 3.74 8.89 -9.27
N TYR A 36 3.13 8.03 -8.45
CA TYR A 36 2.39 8.40 -7.25
C TYR A 36 2.74 7.42 -6.14
N ASP A 37 2.48 7.84 -4.91
CA ASP A 37 2.52 6.98 -3.75
C ASP A 37 1.47 5.86 -3.87
N LYS A 38 1.84 4.68 -3.38
CA LYS A 38 0.96 3.54 -3.29
C LYS A 38 1.20 2.85 -1.96
N THR A 39 0.11 2.44 -1.31
CA THR A 39 0.19 1.68 -0.07
C THR A 39 -0.55 0.36 -0.25
N CYS A 40 0.11 -0.73 0.12
CA CYS A 40 -0.46 -2.08 0.12
C CYS A 40 -0.42 -2.65 1.54
N VAL A 41 -1.54 -3.17 2.01
CA VAL A 41 -1.65 -3.92 3.26
C VAL A 41 -2.02 -5.37 2.91
N TYR A 42 -1.58 -6.32 3.74
CA TYR A 42 -1.73 -7.76 3.46
C TYR A 42 -2.65 -8.47 4.45
N ASP A 43 -3.28 -7.72 5.36
CA ASP A 43 -4.26 -8.20 6.32
C ASP A 43 -5.59 -7.47 6.10
N ASP A 44 -6.68 -8.22 5.95
CA ASP A 44 -8.03 -7.68 5.76
C ASP A 44 -8.47 -6.82 6.96
N ASP A 45 -8.00 -7.15 8.18
CA ASP A 45 -8.33 -6.40 9.38
C ASP A 45 -7.66 -5.02 9.45
N ALA A 46 -6.62 -4.78 8.63
CA ALA A 46 -6.00 -3.47 8.47
C ALA A 46 -6.91 -2.47 7.72
N ILE A 47 -7.95 -2.95 7.04
CA ILE A 47 -8.85 -2.15 6.21
C ILE A 47 -10.14 -1.83 6.98
N ARG A 48 -10.43 -0.53 7.12
CA ARG A 48 -11.68 -0.01 7.72
C ARG A 48 -12.21 1.13 6.85
N PRO A 49 -13.06 0.85 5.84
CA PRO A 49 -13.65 1.88 4.99
C PRO A 49 -14.48 2.85 5.82
N THR A 50 -14.28 4.16 5.63
CA THR A 50 -14.99 5.20 6.42
C THR A 50 -15.94 6.03 5.55
N TYR A 51 -15.59 6.21 4.28
CA TYR A 51 -16.36 7.03 3.35
C TYR A 51 -16.54 6.28 2.03
N LEU A 52 -17.70 6.51 1.40
CA LEU A 52 -17.97 6.14 0.03
C LEU A 52 -18.28 7.43 -0.74
N VAL A 53 -17.44 7.76 -1.71
CA VAL A 53 -17.63 8.95 -2.55
C VAL A 53 -18.15 8.49 -3.91
N MET A 54 -19.28 9.05 -4.33
CA MET A 54 -19.89 8.79 -5.64
C MET A 54 -19.63 9.98 -6.56
N TYR A 55 -19.19 9.68 -7.78
CA TYR A 55 -18.94 10.66 -8.82
C TYR A 55 -19.91 10.41 -9.98
N ASP A 56 -20.31 11.49 -10.65
CA ASP A 56 -20.98 11.44 -11.95
C ASP A 56 -19.97 11.77 -13.05
N ILE A 57 -20.22 11.30 -14.27
CA ILE A 57 -19.29 11.40 -15.41
C ILE A 57 -19.59 12.58 -16.33
#